data_AF-A0AAV5Z7Y3-F1
#
_entry.id   AF-A0AAV5Z7Y3-F1
#
_cell.length_a   1.000
_cell.length_b   1.000
_cell.length_c   1.000
_cell.angle_alpha   90.00
_cell.angle_beta   90.00
_cell.angle_gamma   90.00
#
_symmetry.space_group_name_H-M   'P 1'
#
loop_
_entity.id
_entity.type
_entity.pdbx_description
1 polymer ?
#
loop_
_entity_poly.entity_id
_entity_poly.type
_entity_poly.pdbx_seq_one_letter_code
_entity_poly.pdbx_strand_id
1 'polypeptide(L)'
;MRGTPSRVSRDDGRSNAAGHGRLAAAATAIMEWGLPYAPWAFWLGLLILLTVTLLTMPGNPVLALNTRQYREPGTIIAHAGALLFLFGLLPSAPRGLAAVAALSPARRLALVGTATVAPLAVLGLISLAWPAYARALTREWGLVEPAEAALYLTAAWIAWRHAALLGPRAPDTRCYRFVAFFCGALALEEMDWLGLLSPLIGRVGSADVYLGSSHDLLKVAWHYHWFAIPLALSALLVLGTVWYRGYLTVGFVRREIFDPTTLPLYAALAAQAVAQTLDVDDTLLSARHPFFRYPLEEPFELLAELLLVSGLILKYCRDRRRAGRPRM
;
A
#
# COMPACT_ATOMS: atom_id res chain seq x y z
N MET A 1 -49.12 20.12 -56.67
CA MET A 1 -47.94 19.33 -56.26
C MET A 1 -47.18 20.13 -55.20
N ARG A 2 -47.05 19.55 -54.00
CA ARG A 2 -46.45 20.13 -52.80
C ARG A 2 -44.93 19.93 -52.84
N GLY A 3 -44.16 20.94 -52.44
CA GLY A 3 -42.72 20.83 -52.19
C GLY A 3 -42.41 21.27 -50.76
N THR A 4 -42.36 20.32 -49.84
CA THR A 4 -41.87 20.49 -48.46
C THR A 4 -40.34 20.43 -48.45
N PRO A 5 -39.63 21.39 -47.84
CA PRO A 5 -38.20 21.23 -47.57
C PRO A 5 -38.01 20.31 -46.35
N SER A 6 -37.33 19.19 -46.56
CA SER A 6 -36.89 18.28 -45.51
C SER A 6 -35.85 18.96 -44.62
N ARG A 7 -36.22 19.27 -43.38
CA ARG A 7 -35.27 19.54 -42.30
C ARG A 7 -34.62 18.23 -41.90
N VAL A 8 -33.42 17.98 -42.39
CA VAL A 8 -32.51 16.99 -41.79
C VAL A 8 -32.04 17.57 -40.46
N SER A 9 -32.56 17.02 -39.37
CA SER A 9 -32.09 17.26 -38.01
C SER A 9 -30.64 16.80 -37.91
N ARG A 10 -29.72 17.76 -37.73
CA ARG A 10 -28.35 17.48 -37.30
C ARG A 10 -28.43 17.00 -35.85
N ASP A 11 -28.34 15.69 -35.68
CA ASP A 11 -28.23 15.04 -34.38
C ASP A 11 -26.81 15.30 -33.86
N ASP A 12 -26.63 16.41 -33.15
CA ASP A 12 -25.38 16.75 -32.48
C ASP A 12 -25.15 15.70 -31.40
N GLY A 13 -24.22 14.75 -31.64
CA GLY A 13 -23.84 13.60 -30.79
C GLY A 13 -23.35 13.92 -29.36
N ARG A 14 -23.72 15.07 -28.80
CA ARG A 14 -23.55 15.47 -27.40
C ARG A 14 -24.47 14.69 -26.45
N SER A 15 -25.59 14.12 -26.90
CA SER A 15 -26.51 13.36 -26.04
C SER A 15 -25.91 12.04 -25.53
N ASN A 16 -25.11 11.35 -26.36
CA ASN A 16 -24.54 10.04 -26.00
C ASN A 16 -23.33 10.13 -25.05
N ALA A 17 -22.56 11.22 -25.08
CA ALA A 17 -21.40 11.38 -24.19
C ALA A 17 -21.80 11.57 -22.72
N ALA A 18 -22.93 12.23 -22.46
CA ALA A 18 -23.47 12.42 -21.11
C ALA A 18 -24.04 11.12 -20.52
N GLY A 19 -24.64 10.26 -21.36
CA GLY A 19 -25.14 8.94 -20.97
C GLY A 19 -24.02 7.97 -20.59
N HIS A 20 -22.91 7.95 -21.32
CA HIS A 20 -21.76 7.09 -21.03
C HIS A 20 -21.01 7.53 -19.76
N GLY A 21 -20.94 8.83 -19.47
CA GLY A 21 -20.39 9.35 -18.22
C GLY A 21 -21.26 8.98 -17.00
N ARG A 22 -22.59 9.00 -17.15
CA ARG A 22 -23.53 8.56 -16.10
C ARG A 22 -23.54 7.04 -15.92
N LEU A 23 -23.39 6.25 -16.98
CA LEU A 23 -23.26 4.80 -16.90
C LEU A 23 -21.91 4.37 -16.33
N ALA A 24 -20.82 5.09 -16.59
CA ALA A 24 -19.53 4.84 -15.95
C ALA A 24 -19.55 5.26 -14.46
N ALA A 25 -20.18 6.39 -14.14
CA ALA A 25 -20.40 6.82 -12.75
C ALA A 25 -21.33 5.85 -12.00
N ALA A 26 -22.40 5.38 -12.66
CA ALA A 26 -23.29 4.35 -12.14
C ALA A 26 -22.60 3.00 -12.06
N ALA A 27 -21.73 2.61 -12.99
CA ALA A 27 -20.93 1.38 -12.90
C ALA A 27 -19.88 1.46 -11.77
N THR A 28 -19.33 2.64 -11.49
CA THR A 28 -18.49 2.86 -10.29
C THR A 28 -19.29 2.97 -8.99
N ALA A 29 -20.58 3.31 -9.06
CA ALA A 29 -21.51 3.27 -7.94
C ALA A 29 -22.15 1.87 -7.76
N ILE A 30 -22.20 1.05 -8.81
CA ILE A 30 -22.66 -0.36 -8.82
C ILE A 30 -21.47 -1.28 -8.49
N MET A 31 -20.23 -0.81 -8.67
CA MET A 31 -19.04 -1.30 -7.97
C MET A 31 -18.89 -0.65 -6.57
N GLU A 32 -19.94 -0.05 -6.00
CA GLU A 32 -20.14 -0.22 -4.56
C GLU A 32 -20.43 -1.70 -4.38
N TRP A 33 -19.36 -2.45 -4.08
CA TRP A 33 -19.42 -3.89 -3.92
C TRP A 33 -20.67 -4.25 -3.12
N GLY A 34 -21.60 -4.98 -3.73
CA GLY A 34 -22.70 -5.67 -3.05
C GLY A 34 -22.20 -6.79 -2.14
N LEU A 35 -21.02 -6.61 -1.54
CA LEU A 35 -20.57 -7.37 -0.41
C LEU A 35 -21.55 -7.04 0.73
N PRO A 36 -22.18 -8.05 1.36
CA PRO A 36 -23.02 -7.80 2.51
C PRO A 36 -22.20 -7.02 3.53
N TYR A 37 -22.66 -5.82 3.87
CA TYR A 37 -22.01 -5.02 4.89
C TYR A 37 -21.93 -5.86 6.17
N ALA A 38 -20.70 -6.18 6.56
CA ALA A 38 -20.39 -7.04 7.69
C ALA A 38 -19.72 -6.19 8.77
N PRO A 39 -20.46 -5.38 9.56
CA PRO A 39 -19.87 -4.62 10.66
C PRO A 39 -19.19 -5.54 11.69
N TRP A 40 -19.61 -6.81 11.77
CA TRP A 40 -18.95 -7.82 12.57
C TRP A 40 -17.52 -8.12 12.10
N ALA A 41 -17.20 -7.99 10.80
CA ALA A 41 -15.87 -8.26 10.27
C ALA A 41 -14.84 -7.25 10.81
N PHE A 42 -15.25 -5.98 10.99
CA PHE A 42 -14.43 -4.96 11.63
C PHE A 42 -14.07 -5.38 13.07
N TRP A 43 -15.08 -5.70 13.88
CA TRP A 43 -14.88 -6.04 15.29
C TRP A 43 -14.15 -7.37 15.46
N LEU A 44 -14.44 -8.35 14.62
CA LEU A 44 -13.75 -9.64 14.62
C LEU A 44 -12.28 -9.47 14.21
N GLY A 45 -12.02 -8.73 13.14
CA GLY A 45 -10.65 -8.43 12.70
C GLY A 45 -9.87 -7.70 13.78
N LEU A 46 -10.46 -6.68 14.42
CA LEU A 46 -9.85 -5.98 15.54
C LEU A 46 -9.59 -6.90 16.73
N LEU A 47 -10.55 -7.76 17.10
CA LEU A 47 -10.40 -8.72 18.18
C LEU A 47 -9.26 -9.70 17.90
N ILE A 48 -9.15 -10.22 16.67
CA ILE A 48 -8.07 -11.10 16.24
C ILE A 48 -6.73 -10.39 16.37
N LEU A 49 -6.59 -9.18 15.83
CA LEU A 49 -5.35 -8.41 15.90
C LEU A 49 -4.93 -8.13 17.35
N LEU A 50 -5.87 -7.71 18.21
CA LEU A 50 -5.62 -7.52 19.64
C LEU A 50 -5.20 -8.82 20.33
N THR A 51 -5.85 -9.93 19.99
CA THR A 51 -5.53 -11.25 20.54
C THR A 51 -4.13 -11.68 20.13
N VAL A 52 -3.77 -11.60 18.84
CA VAL A 52 -2.42 -11.90 18.35
C VAL A 52 -1.40 -11.01 19.04
N THR A 53 -1.69 -9.71 19.19
CA THR A 53 -0.83 -8.74 19.90
C THR A 53 -0.52 -9.23 21.32
N LEU A 54 -1.54 -9.60 22.09
CA LEU A 54 -1.37 -10.10 23.45
C LEU A 54 -0.68 -11.47 23.53
N LEU A 55 -0.89 -12.35 22.54
CA LEU A 55 -0.25 -13.67 22.48
C LEU A 55 1.22 -13.62 22.02
N THR A 56 1.60 -12.56 21.28
CA THR A 56 2.99 -12.30 20.85
C THR A 56 3.85 -11.75 22.00
N MET A 57 3.25 -11.40 23.15
CA MET A 57 3.93 -10.91 24.35
C MET A 57 4.96 -11.94 24.88
N PRO A 58 6.25 -11.59 25.00
CA PRO A 58 7.27 -12.51 25.51
C PRO A 58 6.97 -12.99 26.92
N GLY A 59 7.13 -14.29 27.16
CA GLY A 59 6.86 -14.91 28.46
C GLY A 59 5.38 -15.29 28.69
N ASN A 60 4.51 -15.15 27.68
CA ASN A 60 3.14 -15.64 27.75
C ASN A 60 3.11 -17.19 27.83
N PRO A 61 2.61 -17.78 28.92
CA PRO A 61 2.65 -19.23 29.15
C PRO A 61 1.57 -20.01 28.39
N VAL A 62 0.60 -19.33 27.76
CA VAL A 62 -0.56 -19.96 27.14
C VAL A 62 -0.25 -20.38 25.71
N LEU A 63 0.24 -19.46 24.87
CA LEU A 63 0.64 -19.71 23.49
C LEU A 63 1.65 -18.63 23.09
N ALA A 64 2.95 -18.92 23.21
CA ALA A 64 3.97 -18.06 22.63
C ALA A 64 3.97 -18.25 21.11
N LEU A 65 3.22 -17.42 20.38
CA LEU A 65 3.19 -17.39 18.90
C LEU A 65 4.61 -17.20 18.31
N ASN A 66 5.55 -16.73 19.13
CA ASN A 66 6.94 -16.59 18.75
C ASN A 66 7.73 -17.89 18.61
N THR A 67 7.21 -19.00 19.16
CA THR A 67 7.82 -20.32 19.03
C THR A 67 7.67 -20.87 17.61
N ARG A 68 8.62 -21.69 17.15
CA ARG A 68 8.61 -22.24 15.79
C ARG A 68 7.31 -22.98 15.44
N GLN A 69 6.66 -23.61 16.41
CA GLN A 69 5.46 -24.41 16.20
C GLN A 69 4.19 -23.58 15.90
N TYR A 70 4.11 -22.35 16.41
CA TYR A 70 2.90 -21.51 16.29
C TYR A 70 3.11 -20.24 15.44
N ARG A 71 4.30 -20.08 14.85
CA ARG A 71 4.64 -18.93 14.02
C ARG A 71 3.75 -18.83 12.80
N GLU A 72 3.76 -19.83 11.93
CA GLU A 72 2.97 -19.81 10.68
C GLU A 72 1.45 -19.65 10.94
N PRO A 73 0.82 -20.43 11.86
CA PRO A 73 -0.60 -20.21 12.16
C PRO A 73 -0.88 -18.83 12.74
N GLY A 74 -0.01 -18.32 13.61
CA GLY A 74 -0.13 -16.98 14.20
C GLY A 74 -0.15 -15.89 13.13
N THR A 75 0.72 -15.98 12.13
CA THR A 75 0.81 -15.00 11.06
C THR A 75 -0.34 -15.09 10.08
N ILE A 76 -0.80 -16.31 9.73
CA ILE A 76 -2.01 -16.50 8.91
C ILE A 76 -3.21 -15.85 9.61
N ILE A 77 -3.36 -16.09 10.93
CA ILE A 77 -4.43 -15.50 11.72
C ILE A 77 -4.31 -13.96 11.79
N ALA A 78 -3.08 -13.43 11.93
CA ALA A 78 -2.84 -11.99 11.94
C ALA A 78 -3.25 -11.33 10.62
N HIS A 79 -2.83 -11.90 9.48
CA HIS A 79 -3.22 -11.44 8.14
C HIS A 79 -4.73 -11.55 7.91
N ALA A 80 -5.36 -12.66 8.32
CA ALA A 80 -6.81 -12.79 8.26
C ALA A 80 -7.52 -11.72 9.11
N GLY A 81 -6.99 -11.42 10.30
CA GLY A 81 -7.47 -10.33 11.16
C GLY A 81 -7.36 -8.96 10.48
N ALA A 82 -6.22 -8.66 9.86
CA ALA A 82 -5.99 -7.43 9.11
C ALA A 82 -6.94 -7.28 7.92
N LEU A 83 -7.12 -8.35 7.13
CA LEU A 83 -8.05 -8.37 6.00
C LEU A 83 -9.51 -8.19 6.44
N LEU A 84 -9.94 -8.86 7.51
CA LEU A 84 -11.28 -8.70 8.07
C LEU A 84 -11.52 -7.28 8.58
N PHE A 85 -10.51 -6.70 9.25
CA PHE A 85 -10.54 -5.32 9.72
C PHE A 85 -10.70 -4.34 8.55
N LEU A 86 -9.87 -4.45 7.50
CA LEU A 86 -9.97 -3.62 6.30
C LEU A 86 -11.30 -3.81 5.57
N PHE A 87 -11.76 -5.05 5.43
CA PHE A 87 -13.04 -5.37 4.82
C PHE A 87 -14.21 -4.72 5.57
N GLY A 88 -14.18 -4.76 6.90
CA GLY A 88 -15.17 -4.09 7.75
C GLY A 88 -15.14 -2.56 7.64
N LEU A 89 -13.96 -1.96 7.38
CA LEU A 89 -13.81 -0.52 7.16
C LEU A 89 -14.27 -0.07 5.77
N LEU A 90 -14.16 -0.94 4.76
CA LEU A 90 -14.35 -0.61 3.34
C LEU A 90 -15.64 0.19 3.05
N PRO A 91 -16.82 -0.09 3.65
CA PRO A 91 -18.04 0.66 3.37
C PRO A 91 -18.04 2.08 3.94
N SER A 92 -17.28 2.32 5.01
CA SER A 92 -17.11 3.65 5.62
C SER A 92 -15.96 4.46 4.99
N ALA A 93 -15.00 3.77 4.36
CA ALA A 93 -13.79 4.37 3.81
C ALA A 93 -14.05 5.52 2.81
N PRO A 94 -15.01 5.46 1.86
CA PRO A 94 -15.33 6.59 0.98
C PRO A 94 -15.77 7.84 1.74
N ARG A 95 -16.56 7.67 2.82
CA ARG A 95 -17.03 8.78 3.67
C ARG A 95 -15.88 9.36 4.49
N GLY A 96 -15.03 8.50 5.04
CA GLY A 96 -13.80 8.92 5.74
C GLY A 96 -12.89 9.75 4.83
N LEU A 97 -12.59 9.26 3.63
CA LEU A 97 -11.76 9.96 2.66
C LEU A 97 -12.38 11.30 2.21
N ALA A 98 -13.72 11.35 2.07
CA ALA A 98 -14.43 12.60 1.80
C ALA A 98 -14.33 13.59 2.98
N ALA A 99 -14.45 13.12 4.22
CA ALA A 99 -14.29 13.94 5.42
C ALA A 99 -12.88 14.53 5.52
N VAL A 100 -11.84 13.73 5.27
CA VAL A 100 -10.44 14.19 5.21
C VAL A 100 -10.23 15.23 4.11
N ALA A 101 -10.86 15.04 2.95
CA ALA A 101 -10.81 16.02 1.86
C ALA A 101 -11.52 17.35 2.21
N ALA A 102 -12.52 17.33 3.10
CA ALA A 102 -13.22 18.52 3.58
C ALA A 102 -12.43 19.31 4.64
N LEU A 103 -11.50 18.67 5.36
CA LEU A 103 -10.64 19.36 6.35
C LEU A 103 -9.82 20.50 5.74
N SER A 104 -9.55 21.55 6.51
CA SER A 104 -8.60 22.61 6.12
C SER A 104 -7.19 22.02 5.85
N PRO A 105 -6.36 22.68 5.02
CA PRO A 105 -5.00 22.17 4.73
C PRO A 105 -4.18 21.86 5.98
N ALA A 106 -4.22 22.75 6.99
CA ALA A 106 -3.51 22.56 8.25
C ALA A 106 -4.04 21.35 9.04
N ARG A 107 -5.37 21.20 9.18
CA ARG A 107 -5.97 20.06 9.88
C ARG A 107 -5.70 18.74 9.16
N ARG A 108 -5.69 18.75 7.83
CA ARG A 108 -5.34 17.56 7.04
C ARG A 108 -3.89 17.17 7.23
N LEU A 109 -2.97 18.13 7.15
CA LEU A 109 -1.54 17.88 7.37
C LEU A 109 -1.31 17.35 8.79
N ALA A 110 -1.96 17.95 9.79
CA ALA A 110 -1.91 17.47 11.17
C ALA A 110 -2.45 16.04 11.29
N LEU A 111 -3.62 15.73 10.70
CA LEU A 111 -4.20 14.39 10.75
C LEU A 111 -3.27 13.35 10.11
N VAL A 112 -2.77 13.63 8.91
CA VAL A 112 -1.90 12.73 8.17
C VAL A 112 -0.56 12.58 8.90
N GLY A 113 0.03 13.68 9.38
CA GLY A 113 1.26 13.64 10.18
C GLY A 113 1.10 12.85 11.47
N THR A 114 0.00 13.03 12.20
CA THR A 114 -0.30 12.24 13.40
C THR A 114 -0.50 10.76 13.06
N ALA A 115 -1.19 10.45 11.96
CA ALA A 115 -1.38 9.07 11.51
C ALA A 115 -0.07 8.37 11.12
N THR A 116 0.92 9.11 10.61
CA THR A 116 2.27 8.59 10.34
C THR A 116 3.11 8.47 11.61
N VAL A 117 3.10 9.48 12.49
CA VAL A 117 4.01 9.55 13.64
C VAL A 117 3.52 8.68 14.81
N ALA A 118 2.21 8.61 15.05
CA ALA A 118 1.69 7.92 16.24
C ALA A 118 2.04 6.42 16.29
N PRO A 119 1.90 5.63 15.20
CA PRO A 119 2.30 4.22 15.21
C PRO A 119 3.80 4.04 15.51
N LEU A 120 4.65 4.86 14.89
CA LEU A 120 6.10 4.81 15.09
C LEU A 120 6.52 5.26 16.49
N ALA A 121 5.84 6.27 17.05
CA ALA A 121 6.08 6.70 18.42
C ALA A 121 5.67 5.61 19.42
N VAL A 122 4.54 4.93 19.20
CA VAL A 122 4.13 3.78 20.02
C VAL A 122 5.16 2.66 19.92
N LEU A 123 5.61 2.30 18.71
CA LEU A 123 6.63 1.28 18.53
C LEU A 123 7.97 1.67 19.17
N GLY A 124 8.37 2.93 19.07
CA GLY A 124 9.55 3.47 19.74
C GLY A 124 9.44 3.40 21.27
N LEU A 125 8.28 3.76 21.83
CA LEU A 125 8.02 3.64 23.27
C LEU A 125 8.05 2.18 23.74
N ILE A 126 7.47 1.25 22.97
CA ILE A 126 7.55 -0.19 23.25
C ILE A 126 9.01 -0.66 23.17
N SER A 127 9.78 -0.18 22.20
CA SER A 127 11.21 -0.53 22.05
C SER A 127 12.05 -0.07 23.23
N LEU A 128 11.74 1.10 23.80
CA LEU A 128 12.39 1.64 25.00
C LEU A 128 11.97 0.90 26.28
N ALA A 129 10.66 0.67 26.46
CA ALA A 129 10.12 0.10 27.68
C ALA A 129 10.21 -1.44 27.73
N TRP A 130 10.03 -2.09 26.57
CA TRP A 130 10.03 -3.54 26.42
C TRP A 130 10.69 -4.04 25.12
N PRO A 131 12.02 -3.96 25.06
CA PRO A 131 12.85 -4.48 23.97
C PRO A 131 12.48 -5.82 23.36
N ALA A 132 12.22 -6.83 24.20
CA ALA A 132 11.94 -8.18 23.75
C ALA A 132 10.59 -8.27 23.05
N TYR A 133 9.63 -7.42 23.44
CA TYR A 133 8.32 -7.38 22.82
C TYR A 133 8.36 -6.61 21.51
N ALA A 134 9.07 -5.48 21.45
CA ALA A 134 9.33 -4.79 20.19
C ALA A 134 9.91 -5.73 19.13
N ARG A 135 10.97 -6.49 19.48
CA ARG A 135 11.53 -7.52 18.59
C ARG A 135 10.55 -8.62 18.18
N ALA A 136 9.57 -8.94 19.01
CA ALA A 136 8.56 -9.92 18.66
C ALA A 136 7.53 -9.36 17.67
N LEU A 137 7.28 -8.05 17.71
CA LEU A 137 6.37 -7.35 16.80
C LEU A 137 7.00 -7.13 15.42
N THR A 138 8.31 -6.85 15.36
CA THR A 138 9.08 -6.37 14.18
C THR A 138 10.05 -7.43 13.63
N ARG A 139 9.80 -8.71 13.89
CA ARG A 139 10.59 -9.79 13.27
C ARG A 139 9.79 -10.31 12.10
N GLU A 140 10.47 -11.03 11.19
CA GLU A 140 9.81 -11.87 10.20
C GLU A 140 8.66 -12.67 10.86
N TRP A 141 7.46 -12.60 10.28
CA TRP A 141 6.21 -13.19 10.76
C TRP A 141 5.57 -12.48 11.97
N GLY A 142 6.00 -11.25 12.24
CA GLY A 142 5.54 -10.37 13.31
C GLY A 142 4.17 -9.75 13.06
N LEU A 143 3.82 -8.74 13.85
CA LEU A 143 2.56 -7.99 13.67
C LEU A 143 2.73 -6.77 12.75
N VAL A 144 3.97 -6.37 12.50
CA VAL A 144 4.28 -5.25 11.61
C VAL A 144 4.00 -5.66 10.16
N GLU A 145 4.48 -6.81 9.68
CA GLU A 145 4.13 -7.39 8.36
C GLU A 145 2.60 -7.38 8.02
N PRO A 146 1.68 -7.92 8.85
CA PRO A 146 0.24 -7.80 8.59
C PRO A 146 -0.28 -6.36 8.52
N ALA A 147 0.33 -5.44 9.28
CA ALA A 147 0.00 -4.03 9.23
C ALA A 147 0.49 -3.40 7.93
N GLU A 148 1.66 -3.81 7.45
CA GLU A 148 2.27 -3.36 6.20
C GLU A 148 1.47 -3.82 4.98
N ALA A 149 1.15 -5.12 4.92
CA ALA A 149 0.22 -5.67 3.93
C ALA A 149 -1.10 -4.88 3.90
N ALA A 150 -1.64 -4.50 5.08
CA ALA A 150 -2.85 -3.71 5.19
C ALA A 150 -2.69 -2.26 4.68
N LEU A 151 -1.53 -1.63 4.89
CA LEU A 151 -1.21 -0.31 4.39
C LEU A 151 -1.05 -0.32 2.86
N TYR A 152 -0.40 -1.33 2.28
CA TYR A 152 -0.34 -1.50 0.83
C TYR A 152 -1.71 -1.71 0.19
N LEU A 153 -2.58 -2.52 0.79
CA LEU A 153 -3.98 -2.67 0.32
C LEU A 153 -4.75 -1.35 0.43
N THR A 154 -4.50 -0.58 1.50
CA THR A 154 -5.10 0.75 1.67
C THR A 154 -4.59 1.72 0.60
N ALA A 155 -3.29 1.74 0.31
CA ALA A 155 -2.69 2.53 -0.76
C ALA A 155 -3.27 2.14 -2.13
N ALA A 156 -3.40 0.83 -2.39
CA ALA A 156 -3.99 0.30 -3.61
C ALA A 156 -5.43 0.79 -3.81
N TRP A 157 -6.24 0.72 -2.74
CA TRP A 157 -7.61 1.21 -2.75
C TRP A 157 -7.68 2.72 -2.98
N ILE A 158 -6.86 3.53 -2.30
CA ILE A 158 -6.84 4.99 -2.48
C ILE A 158 -6.44 5.35 -3.92
N ALA A 159 -5.39 4.71 -4.46
CA ALA A 159 -4.94 4.94 -5.83
C ALA A 159 -6.02 4.57 -6.84
N TRP A 160 -6.74 3.47 -6.63
CA TRP A 160 -7.89 3.10 -7.47
C TRP A 160 -9.02 4.13 -7.40
N ARG A 161 -9.37 4.62 -6.20
CA ARG A 161 -10.36 5.69 -6.01
C ARG A 161 -9.92 7.01 -6.64
N HIS A 162 -8.62 7.31 -6.64
CA HIS A 162 -8.06 8.48 -7.31
C HIS A 162 -8.18 8.36 -8.83
N ALA A 163 -7.83 7.20 -9.39
CA ALA A 163 -8.03 6.93 -10.82
C ALA A 163 -9.51 7.07 -11.23
N ALA A 164 -10.44 6.57 -10.40
CA ALA A 164 -11.87 6.72 -10.63
C ALA A 164 -12.32 8.19 -10.59
N LEU A 165 -11.79 8.98 -9.65
CA LEU A 165 -12.08 10.41 -9.52
C LEU A 165 -11.64 11.21 -10.76
N LEU A 166 -10.49 10.89 -11.34
CA LEU A 166 -9.97 11.58 -12.53
C LEU A 166 -10.74 11.22 -13.81
N GLY A 167 -11.36 10.04 -13.84
CA GLY A 167 -12.14 9.54 -14.98
C GLY A 167 -11.29 8.90 -16.09
N PRO A 168 -11.90 8.11 -16.99
CA PRO A 168 -11.17 7.24 -17.92
C PRO A 168 -10.35 7.96 -19.00
N ARG A 169 -10.63 9.25 -19.23
CA ARG A 169 -9.98 10.06 -20.28
C ARG A 169 -8.86 10.96 -19.74
N ALA A 170 -8.70 11.07 -18.43
CA ALA A 170 -7.60 11.85 -17.88
C ALA A 170 -6.27 11.10 -18.09
N PRO A 171 -5.20 11.78 -18.53
CA PRO A 171 -3.91 11.14 -18.83
C PRO A 171 -3.32 10.45 -17.59
N ASP A 172 -3.60 10.96 -16.40
CA ASP A 172 -3.01 10.48 -15.14
C ASP A 172 -3.74 9.25 -14.57
N THR A 173 -4.93 8.92 -15.08
CA THR A 173 -5.74 7.78 -14.62
C THR A 173 -5.02 6.45 -14.78
N ARG A 174 -4.23 6.28 -15.85
CA ARG A 174 -3.44 5.07 -16.06
C ARG A 174 -2.37 4.93 -14.99
N CYS A 175 -1.68 6.03 -14.64
CA CYS A 175 -0.65 6.06 -13.62
C CYS A 175 -1.19 5.57 -12.27
N TYR A 176 -2.34 6.10 -11.82
CA TYR A 176 -2.94 5.69 -10.54
C TYR A 176 -3.50 4.26 -10.56
N ARG A 177 -3.95 3.75 -11.71
CA ARG A 177 -4.30 2.31 -11.84
C ARG A 177 -3.08 1.41 -11.73
N PHE A 178 -1.96 1.83 -12.31
CA PHE A 178 -0.70 1.12 -12.17
C PHE A 178 -0.21 1.12 -10.72
N VAL A 179 -0.24 2.28 -10.04
CA VAL A 179 0.05 2.37 -8.60
C VAL A 179 -0.86 1.44 -7.79
N ALA A 180 -2.17 1.41 -8.11
CA ALA A 180 -3.11 0.53 -7.43
C ALA A 180 -2.75 -0.95 -7.60
N PHE A 181 -2.43 -1.37 -8.83
CA PHE A 181 -1.98 -2.72 -9.12
C PHE A 181 -0.67 -3.06 -8.39
N PHE A 182 0.32 -2.17 -8.44
CA PHE A 182 1.63 -2.38 -7.85
C PHE A 182 1.56 -2.47 -6.32
N CYS A 183 0.83 -1.58 -5.66
CA CYS A 183 0.59 -1.69 -4.21
C CYS A 183 -0.17 -2.98 -3.86
N GLY A 184 -1.10 -3.42 -4.71
CA GLY A 184 -1.76 -4.71 -4.52
C GLY A 184 -0.80 -5.90 -4.66
N ALA A 185 0.19 -5.82 -5.53
CA ALA A 185 1.24 -6.83 -5.66
C ALA A 185 2.19 -6.83 -4.45
N LEU A 186 2.60 -5.65 -3.97
CA LEU A 186 3.42 -5.54 -2.74
C LEU A 186 2.67 -6.05 -1.52
N ALA A 187 1.36 -5.80 -1.39
CA ALA A 187 0.57 -6.40 -0.31
C ALA A 187 0.59 -7.94 -0.33
N LEU A 188 0.64 -8.56 -1.52
CA LEU A 188 0.76 -10.02 -1.63
C LEU A 188 2.18 -10.48 -1.28
N GLU A 189 3.19 -9.67 -1.58
CA GLU A 189 4.57 -9.92 -1.16
C GLU A 189 4.69 -9.91 0.37
N GLU A 190 4.13 -8.91 1.06
CA GLU A 190 4.12 -8.84 2.54
C GLU A 190 3.36 -9.99 3.21
N MET A 191 2.38 -10.56 2.51
CA MET A 191 1.68 -11.76 2.97
C MET A 191 2.51 -13.04 2.80
N ASP A 192 3.75 -12.92 2.34
CA ASP A 192 4.64 -13.99 1.89
C ASP A 192 3.91 -14.97 0.95
N TRP A 193 3.27 -14.45 -0.09
CA TRP A 193 2.49 -15.29 -1.02
C TRP A 193 3.35 -16.36 -1.70
N LEU A 194 4.66 -16.13 -1.87
CA LEU A 194 5.60 -17.12 -2.40
C LEU A 194 6.07 -18.12 -1.33
N GLY A 195 6.21 -17.73 -0.06
CA GLY A 195 6.44 -18.64 1.06
C GLY A 195 5.23 -19.49 1.45
N LEU A 196 4.00 -18.97 1.32
CA LEU A 196 2.75 -19.74 1.43
C LEU A 196 2.62 -20.80 0.33
N LEU A 197 3.15 -20.51 -0.86
CA LEU A 197 3.23 -21.48 -1.96
C LEU A 197 4.48 -22.36 -1.86
N SER A 198 5.53 -21.97 -1.14
CA SER A 198 6.79 -22.74 -1.03
C SER A 198 6.61 -24.19 -0.56
N PRO A 199 5.66 -24.53 0.34
CA PRO A 199 5.30 -25.93 0.62
C PRO A 199 4.74 -26.70 -0.58
N LEU A 200 4.12 -26.00 -1.54
CA LEU A 200 3.47 -26.57 -2.73
C LEU A 200 4.40 -26.63 -3.95
N ILE A 201 5.28 -25.66 -4.13
CA ILE A 201 6.21 -25.57 -5.28
C ILE A 201 7.66 -25.95 -4.94
N GLY A 202 7.96 -26.21 -3.66
CA GLY A 202 9.33 -26.38 -3.17
C GLY A 202 10.01 -25.03 -2.93
N ARG A 203 11.01 -25.00 -2.05
CA ARG A 203 11.81 -23.78 -1.81
C ARG A 203 12.51 -23.37 -3.11
N VAL A 204 12.26 -22.14 -3.55
CA VAL A 204 13.02 -21.51 -4.63
C VAL A 204 14.21 -20.80 -4.00
N GLY A 205 15.43 -21.28 -4.24
CA GLY A 205 16.65 -20.73 -3.63
C GLY A 205 17.80 -21.72 -3.57
N SER A 206 18.99 -21.25 -3.21
CA SER A 206 20.15 -22.10 -2.90
C SER A 206 20.14 -22.47 -1.41
N ALA A 207 21.01 -23.39 -0.98
CA ALA A 207 21.12 -23.75 0.44
C ALA A 207 21.44 -22.55 1.36
N ASP A 208 22.01 -21.48 0.80
CA ASP A 208 22.50 -20.30 1.51
C ASP A 208 21.65 -19.04 1.31
N VAL A 209 20.72 -19.02 0.33
CA VAL A 209 19.85 -17.86 0.06
C VAL A 209 18.42 -18.33 -0.22
N TYR A 210 17.51 -18.02 0.71
CA TYR A 210 16.07 -18.20 0.56
C TYR A 210 15.48 -17.05 -0.28
N LEU A 211 14.59 -17.38 -1.22
CA LEU A 211 13.85 -16.39 -2.00
C LEU A 211 12.36 -16.49 -1.61
N GLY A 212 12.00 -15.83 -0.52
CA GLY A 212 10.63 -15.69 -0.05
C GLY A 212 9.91 -14.49 -0.66
N SER A 213 10.65 -13.42 -0.96
CA SER A 213 10.09 -12.15 -1.46
C SER A 213 10.83 -11.61 -2.69
N SER A 214 10.33 -10.51 -3.26
CA SER A 214 11.03 -9.82 -4.35
C SER A 214 12.20 -8.98 -3.83
N HIS A 215 12.13 -8.48 -2.59
CA HIS A 215 13.26 -7.79 -1.95
C HIS A 215 14.45 -8.74 -1.67
N ASP A 216 14.23 -10.06 -1.52
CA ASP A 216 15.31 -11.06 -1.46
C ASP A 216 16.17 -11.09 -2.74
N LEU A 217 15.67 -10.61 -3.88
CA LEU A 217 16.47 -10.48 -5.11
C LEU A 217 17.64 -9.52 -4.92
N LEU A 218 17.53 -8.53 -4.03
CA LEU A 218 18.63 -7.63 -3.68
C LEU A 218 19.67 -8.36 -2.83
N LYS A 219 19.25 -9.19 -1.86
CA LYS A 219 20.16 -10.08 -1.11
C LYS A 219 20.88 -11.06 -2.04
N VAL A 220 20.19 -11.63 -3.03
CA VAL A 220 20.80 -12.48 -4.06
C VAL A 220 21.80 -11.70 -4.90
N ALA A 221 21.45 -10.49 -5.37
CA ALA A 221 22.36 -9.64 -6.16
C ALA A 221 23.60 -9.20 -5.36
N TRP A 222 23.45 -9.01 -4.06
CA TRP A 222 24.54 -8.69 -3.14
C TRP A 222 25.51 -9.87 -2.98
N HIS A 223 25.00 -11.09 -2.73
CA HIS A 223 25.81 -12.30 -2.59
C HIS A 223 26.40 -12.78 -3.93
N TYR A 224 25.66 -12.59 -5.02
CA TYR A 224 26.04 -13.02 -6.36
C TYR A 224 26.08 -11.80 -7.29
N HIS A 225 27.20 -11.06 -7.27
CA HIS A 225 27.36 -9.82 -8.06
C HIS A 225 27.06 -9.97 -9.56
N TRP A 226 27.23 -11.17 -10.13
CA TRP A 226 26.87 -11.45 -11.52
C TRP A 226 25.36 -11.34 -11.78
N PHE A 227 24.52 -11.54 -10.75
CA PHE A 227 23.06 -11.44 -10.81
C PHE A 227 22.57 -9.98 -10.78
N ALA A 228 23.39 -9.04 -10.28
CA ALA A 228 23.04 -7.62 -10.22
C ALA A 228 22.78 -7.02 -11.61
N ILE A 229 23.54 -7.44 -12.64
CA ILE A 229 23.37 -6.94 -14.02
C ILE A 229 22.02 -7.41 -14.61
N PRO A 230 21.68 -8.72 -14.63
CA PRO A 230 20.34 -9.18 -15.04
C PRO A 230 19.19 -8.53 -14.26
N LEU A 231 19.34 -8.35 -12.94
CA LEU A 231 18.33 -7.70 -12.11
C LEU A 231 18.11 -6.24 -12.51
N ALA A 232 19.20 -5.47 -12.69
CA ALA A 232 19.15 -4.09 -13.14
C ALA A 232 18.53 -3.96 -14.54
N LEU A 233 18.90 -4.84 -15.48
CA LEU A 233 18.31 -4.88 -16.83
C LEU A 233 16.81 -5.19 -16.78
N SER A 234 16.39 -6.10 -15.91
CA SER A 234 14.98 -6.43 -15.72
C SER A 234 14.20 -5.25 -15.15
N ALA A 235 14.75 -4.55 -14.14
CA ALA A 235 14.16 -3.33 -13.60
C ALA A 235 14.03 -2.23 -14.68
N LEU A 236 15.07 -2.02 -15.50
CA LEU A 236 15.04 -1.09 -16.62
C LEU A 236 14.00 -1.48 -17.68
N LEU A 237 13.84 -2.77 -17.98
CA LEU A 237 12.83 -3.27 -18.92
C LEU A 237 11.41 -3.02 -18.39
N VAL A 238 11.16 -3.25 -17.10
CA VAL A 238 9.89 -2.95 -16.45
C VAL A 238 9.61 -1.45 -16.51
N LEU A 239 10.57 -0.60 -16.10
CA LEU A 239 10.44 0.86 -16.18
C LEU A 239 10.19 1.34 -17.60
N GLY A 240 10.94 0.82 -18.58
CA GLY A 240 10.76 1.13 -20.00
C GLY A 240 9.39 0.71 -20.53
N THR A 241 8.87 -0.45 -20.08
CA THR A 241 7.54 -0.93 -20.46
C THR A 241 6.44 -0.06 -19.85
N VAL A 242 6.56 0.29 -18.56
CA VAL A 242 5.64 1.19 -17.85
C VAL A 242 5.61 2.56 -18.54
N TRP A 243 6.78 3.09 -18.91
CA TRP A 243 6.92 4.32 -19.67
C TRP A 243 6.27 4.22 -21.05
N TYR A 244 6.62 3.21 -21.85
CA TYR A 244 6.10 3.00 -23.21
C TYR A 244 4.57 2.84 -23.24
N ARG A 245 4.00 2.15 -22.26
CA ARG A 245 2.55 1.96 -22.14
C ARG A 245 1.81 3.22 -21.67
N GLY A 246 2.53 4.31 -21.38
CA GLY A 246 1.99 5.59 -20.97
C GLY A 246 1.50 5.62 -19.52
N TYR A 247 2.02 4.74 -18.66
CA TYR A 247 1.79 4.77 -17.22
C TYR A 247 2.72 5.77 -16.51
N LEU A 248 3.75 6.25 -17.20
CA LEU A 248 4.64 7.33 -16.76
C LEU A 248 4.85 8.28 -17.94
N THR A 249 4.14 9.40 -17.97
CA THR A 249 4.34 10.43 -19.01
C THR A 249 5.29 11.51 -18.50
N VAL A 250 6.12 12.09 -19.39
CA VAL A 250 6.99 13.23 -19.05
C VAL A 250 6.19 14.37 -18.39
N GLY A 251 4.97 14.63 -18.88
CA GLY A 251 4.08 15.64 -18.33
C GLY A 251 3.57 15.31 -16.92
N PHE A 252 3.29 14.04 -16.63
CA PHE A 252 2.97 13.57 -15.28
C PHE A 252 4.18 13.74 -14.35
N VAL A 253 5.33 13.18 -14.74
CA VAL A 253 6.57 13.23 -13.94
C VAL A 253 6.96 14.67 -13.60
N ARG A 254 6.98 15.56 -14.60
CA ARG A 254 7.34 16.96 -14.38
C ARG A 254 6.37 17.68 -13.43
N ARG A 255 5.07 17.39 -13.51
CA ARG A 255 4.07 18.00 -12.60
C ARG A 255 4.20 17.47 -11.18
N GLU A 256 4.41 16.17 -11.04
CA GLU A 256 4.45 15.53 -9.73
C GLU A 256 5.78 15.78 -9.00
N ILE A 257 6.90 15.99 -9.72
CA ILE A 257 8.19 16.28 -9.09
C ILE A 257 8.16 17.55 -8.21
N PHE A 258 7.44 18.56 -8.66
CA PHE A 258 7.36 19.85 -7.96
C PHE A 258 6.08 19.99 -7.13
N ASP A 259 5.24 18.97 -7.03
CA ASP A 259 4.00 19.06 -6.27
C ASP A 259 4.28 18.83 -4.76
N PRO A 260 3.87 19.74 -3.86
CA PRO A 260 4.07 19.57 -2.42
C PRO A 260 3.42 18.31 -1.85
N THR A 261 2.37 17.78 -2.47
CA THR A 261 1.74 16.51 -2.08
C THR A 261 2.60 15.29 -2.39
N THR A 262 3.70 15.44 -3.14
CA THR A 262 4.69 14.39 -3.41
C THR A 262 5.74 14.28 -2.29
N LEU A 263 5.88 15.29 -1.42
CA LEU A 263 6.89 15.28 -0.36
C LEU A 263 6.85 14.02 0.53
N PRO A 264 5.67 13.52 0.98
CA PRO A 264 5.63 12.26 1.71
C PRO A 264 6.12 11.07 0.88
N LEU A 265 5.90 11.05 -0.43
CA LEU A 265 6.36 9.97 -1.30
C LEU A 265 7.88 9.97 -1.47
N TYR A 266 8.53 11.14 -1.46
CA TYR A 266 9.99 11.22 -1.41
C TYR A 266 10.55 10.70 -0.10
N ALA A 267 9.91 11.07 1.02
CA ALA A 267 10.26 10.54 2.32
C ALA A 267 10.01 9.02 2.39
N ALA A 268 8.95 8.51 1.76
CA ALA A 268 8.66 7.08 1.66
C ALA A 268 9.77 6.35 0.90
N LEU A 269 10.17 6.88 -0.26
CA LEU A 269 11.29 6.31 -1.04
C LEU A 269 12.60 6.30 -0.23
N ALA A 270 12.89 7.38 0.50
CA ALA A 270 14.07 7.45 1.35
C ALA A 270 14.01 6.45 2.51
N ALA A 271 12.86 6.31 3.15
CA ALA A 271 12.63 5.33 4.22
C ALA A 271 12.79 3.89 3.69
N GLN A 272 12.20 3.58 2.53
CA GLN A 272 12.37 2.27 1.90
C GLN A 272 13.83 1.99 1.53
N ALA A 273 14.54 2.97 0.97
CA ALA A 273 15.96 2.80 0.64
C ALA A 273 16.81 2.52 1.88
N VAL A 274 16.49 3.16 3.01
CA VAL A 274 17.14 2.89 4.30
C VAL A 274 16.80 1.49 4.80
N ALA A 275 15.51 1.11 4.79
CA ALA A 275 15.08 -0.23 5.21
C ALA A 275 15.80 -1.33 4.43
N GLN A 276 15.84 -1.23 3.10
CA GLN A 276 16.49 -2.19 2.23
C GLN A 276 18.02 -2.24 2.40
N THR A 277 18.63 -1.14 2.85
CA THR A 277 20.05 -1.14 3.24
C THR A 277 20.26 -1.87 4.57
N LEU A 278 19.36 -1.66 5.53
CA LEU A 278 19.38 -2.33 6.83
C LEU A 278 19.16 -3.83 6.69
N ASP A 279 18.27 -4.27 5.80
CA ASP A 279 18.02 -5.68 5.50
C ASP A 279 19.30 -6.43 5.04
N VAL A 280 20.14 -5.76 4.24
CA VAL A 280 21.43 -6.31 3.79
C VAL A 280 22.51 -6.26 4.88
N ASP A 281 22.49 -5.24 5.74
CA ASP A 281 23.54 -4.96 6.73
C ASP A 281 23.22 -5.46 8.15
N ASP A 282 22.01 -5.95 8.44
CA ASP A 282 21.56 -6.24 9.81
C ASP A 282 22.40 -7.33 10.50
N THR A 283 23.02 -8.23 9.74
CA THR A 283 24.00 -9.20 10.29
C THR A 283 25.34 -8.57 10.67
N LEU A 284 25.79 -7.52 9.96
CA LEU A 284 27.06 -6.81 10.21
C LEU A 284 26.91 -5.68 11.25
N LEU A 285 25.78 -4.98 11.26
CA LEU A 285 25.50 -3.86 12.17
C LEU A 285 25.09 -4.32 13.58
N SER A 286 24.27 -5.39 13.69
CA SER A 286 23.86 -5.96 14.98
C SER A 286 25.05 -6.51 15.80
N ALA A 287 26.12 -6.93 15.13
CA ALA A 287 27.37 -7.37 15.74
C ALA A 287 28.20 -6.20 16.33
N ARG A 288 28.02 -4.96 15.84
CA ARG A 288 28.87 -3.80 16.17
C ARG A 288 28.30 -2.89 17.25
N HIS A 289 26.99 -2.82 17.44
CA HIS A 289 26.41 -1.96 18.48
C HIS A 289 25.07 -2.47 19.05
N PRO A 290 24.83 -2.39 20.38
CA PRO A 290 23.58 -2.83 21.00
C PRO A 290 22.30 -2.15 20.48
N PHE A 291 22.44 -0.93 19.92
CA PHE A 291 21.33 -0.19 19.31
C PHE A 291 20.83 -0.82 18.01
N PHE A 292 21.71 -1.47 17.24
CA PHE A 292 21.37 -2.23 16.02
C PHE A 292 21.01 -3.69 16.32
N ARG A 293 20.76 -4.04 17.59
CA ARG A 293 20.19 -5.35 17.97
C ARG A 293 18.66 -5.38 17.85
N TYR A 294 18.06 -4.26 17.47
CA TYR A 294 16.65 -4.17 17.09
C TYR A 294 16.61 -4.09 15.56
N PRO A 295 15.81 -4.94 14.89
CA PRO A 295 15.62 -4.80 13.45
C PRO A 295 15.00 -3.42 13.21
N LEU A 296 15.82 -2.52 12.68
CA LEU A 296 15.40 -1.15 12.35
C LEU A 296 14.72 -1.10 10.99
N GLU A 297 14.96 -2.11 10.16
CA GLU A 297 14.34 -2.34 8.86
C GLU A 297 12.82 -2.14 8.91
N GLU A 298 12.10 -2.97 9.67
CA GLU A 298 10.63 -2.94 9.67
C GLU A 298 10.01 -1.62 10.19
N PRO A 299 10.54 -0.96 11.24
CA PRO A 299 10.12 0.41 11.54
C PRO A 299 10.27 1.41 10.37
N PHE A 300 11.29 1.24 9.52
CA PHE A 300 11.49 2.08 8.33
C PHE A 300 10.57 1.68 7.17
N GLU A 301 10.25 0.40 6.99
CA GLU A 301 9.25 -0.07 6.01
C GLU A 301 7.85 0.42 6.37
N LEU A 302 7.44 0.20 7.62
CA LEU A 302 6.21 0.76 8.17
C LEU A 302 6.12 2.29 7.99
N LEU A 303 7.22 3.02 8.22
CA LEU A 303 7.28 4.45 7.95
C LEU A 303 7.09 4.76 6.47
N ALA A 304 7.75 4.02 5.57
CA ALA A 304 7.64 4.21 4.13
C ALA A 304 6.19 4.07 3.65
N GLU A 305 5.47 3.07 4.16
CA GLU A 305 4.10 2.79 3.77
C GLU A 305 3.09 3.77 4.36
N LEU A 306 3.27 4.16 5.62
CA LEU A 306 2.48 5.23 6.23
C LEU A 306 2.63 6.52 5.43
N LEU A 307 3.84 6.83 4.95
CA LEU A 307 4.13 7.98 4.10
C LEU A 307 3.56 7.82 2.66
N LEU A 308 3.56 6.61 2.11
CA LEU A 308 2.92 6.28 0.83
C LEU A 308 1.42 6.56 0.88
N VAL A 309 0.73 5.97 1.87
CA VAL A 309 -0.71 6.20 2.10
C VAL A 309 -0.98 7.68 2.31
N SER A 310 -0.17 8.36 3.11
CA SER A 310 -0.25 9.80 3.37
C SER A 310 -0.16 10.63 2.09
N GLY A 311 0.84 10.37 1.24
CA GLY A 311 1.01 11.04 -0.04
C GLY A 311 -0.18 10.83 -0.97
N LEU A 312 -0.70 9.59 -1.05
CA LEU A 312 -1.88 9.27 -1.86
C LEU A 312 -3.15 9.98 -1.35
N ILE A 313 -3.36 10.07 -0.03
CA ILE A 313 -4.46 10.84 0.57
C ILE A 313 -4.35 12.31 0.17
N LEU A 314 -3.17 12.91 0.31
CA LEU A 314 -2.97 14.33 -0.02
C LEU A 314 -3.24 14.61 -1.51
N LYS A 315 -2.74 13.74 -2.39
CA LYS A 315 -2.98 13.79 -3.85
C LYS A 315 -4.46 13.64 -4.20
N TYR A 316 -5.13 12.66 -3.62
CA TYR A 316 -6.58 12.47 -3.79
C TYR A 316 -7.36 13.73 -3.38
N CYS A 317 -7.02 14.29 -2.21
CA CYS A 317 -7.72 15.46 -1.69
C CYS A 317 -7.44 16.74 -2.51
N ARG A 318 -6.25 16.89 -3.09
CA ARG A 318 -5.89 17.97 -4.03
C ARG A 318 -6.82 17.92 -5.24
N ASP A 319 -6.91 16.77 -5.89
CA ASP A 319 -7.65 16.64 -7.15
C ASP A 319 -9.17 16.63 -6.94
N ARG A 320 -9.65 16.12 -5.81
CA ARG A 320 -11.08 16.20 -5.45
C ARG A 320 -11.54 17.65 -5.29
N ARG A 321 -10.70 18.51 -4.72
CA ARG A 321 -10.99 19.96 -4.62
C ARG A 321 -10.99 20.64 -5.98
N ARG A 322 -10.11 20.23 -6.90
CA ARG A 322 -10.07 20.76 -8.27
C ARG A 322 -11.32 20.34 -9.06
N ALA A 323 -11.77 19.10 -8.91
CA ALA A 323 -12.96 18.59 -9.58
C ALA A 323 -14.26 19.27 -9.10
N GLY A 324 -14.31 19.73 -7.84
CA GLY A 324 -15.46 20.43 -7.26
C GLY A 324 -15.51 21.95 -7.51
N ARG A 325 -14.50 22.55 -8.15
CA ARG A 325 -14.53 23.98 -8.50
C ARG A 325 -15.21 24.16 -9.86
N PRO A 326 -16.20 25.07 -10.00
CA PRO A 326 -16.74 25.40 -11.32
C PRO A 326 -15.60 25.89 -12.21
N ARG A 327 -15.53 25.36 -13.44
CA ARG A 327 -14.64 25.89 -14.47
C ARG A 327 -15.16 27.29 -14.81
N MET A 328 -14.44 28.33 -14.40
CA MET A 328 -14.63 29.68 -14.91
C MET A 328 -14.21 29.75 -16.38
#